data_AF-A0A224Z1E4-F1
#
_entry.id   AF-A0A224Z1E4-F1
#
_cell.length_a   1.000
_cell.length_b   1.000
_cell.length_c   1.000
_cell.angle_alpha   90.00
_cell.angle_beta   90.00
_cell.angle_gamma   90.00
#
_symmetry.space_group_name_H-M   'P 1'
#
loop_
_entity.id
_entity.type
_entity.pdbx_description
1 polymer ?
#
loop_
_entity_poly.entity_id
_entity_poly.type
_entity_poly.pdbx_seq_one_letter_code
_entity_poly.pdbx_strand_id
1 'polypeptide(L)'
;MTAMEKKPALSNYRKGKNEIRRERFYDNSRGSALLFEARSGCLRTRSYKARFCNEEEQCTCCGGTKETMEHVLIECGDIHPDIRVGTSLHEALGFRDNNGKLNTSAIEISKRRLEYWWQKSRDKGQK
;
A
#
# COMPACT_ATOMS: atom_id res chain seq x y z
N MET A 1 -12.65 -6.37 24.31
CA MET A 1 -12.09 -6.02 22.98
C MET A 1 -11.87 -4.52 22.88
N THR A 2 -10.69 -4.06 22.45
CA THR A 2 -10.42 -2.62 22.25
C THR A 2 -11.12 -2.11 20.98
N ALA A 3 -11.40 -0.80 20.91
CA ALA A 3 -12.09 -0.20 19.76
C ALA A 3 -11.36 -0.42 18.42
N MET A 4 -10.04 -0.64 18.45
CA MET A 4 -9.23 -0.93 17.27
C MET A 4 -9.48 -2.35 16.72
N GLU A 5 -9.77 -3.32 17.59
CA GLU A 5 -9.96 -4.73 17.18
C GLU A 5 -11.20 -4.93 16.31
N LYS A 6 -12.18 -4.04 16.45
CA LYS A 6 -13.44 -4.07 15.70
C LYS A 6 -13.33 -3.46 14.31
N LYS A 7 -12.19 -2.85 13.95
CA LYS A 7 -12.00 -2.13 12.68
C LYS A 7 -11.21 -2.99 11.68
N PRO A 8 -11.85 -3.63 10.69
CA PRO A 8 -11.16 -4.51 9.76
C PRO A 8 -10.11 -3.78 8.91
N ALA A 9 -10.34 -2.50 8.61
CA ALA A 9 -9.39 -1.65 7.89
C ALA A 9 -8.02 -1.54 8.58
N LEU A 10 -7.98 -1.61 9.92
CA LEU A 10 -6.75 -1.49 10.70
C LEU A 10 -6.05 -2.84 10.94
N SER A 11 -6.50 -3.93 10.31
CA SER A 11 -5.98 -5.27 10.54
C SER A 11 -4.46 -5.38 10.32
N ASN A 12 -3.96 -4.88 9.19
CA ASN A 12 -2.53 -4.87 8.88
C ASN A 12 -1.75 -3.97 9.85
N TYR A 13 -2.26 -2.77 10.10
CA TYR A 13 -1.65 -1.83 11.05
C TYR A 13 -1.50 -2.45 12.44
N ARG A 14 -2.58 -3.03 12.97
CA ARG A 14 -2.58 -3.67 14.29
C ARG A 14 -1.63 -4.85 14.36
N LYS A 15 -1.57 -5.68 13.32
CA LYS A 15 -0.69 -6.86 13.28
C LYS A 15 0.79 -6.48 13.25
N GLY A 16 1.14 -5.37 12.59
CA GLY A 16 2.53 -4.99 12.37
C GLY A 16 3.06 -3.84 13.25
N LYS A 17 2.19 -3.03 13.86
CA LYS A 17 2.57 -1.88 14.70
C LYS A 17 2.48 -2.22 16.19
N ASN A 18 3.59 -2.67 16.75
CA ASN A 18 3.65 -3.12 18.14
C ASN A 18 3.81 -1.99 19.18
N GLU A 19 4.33 -0.83 18.76
CA GLU A 19 4.63 0.30 19.66
C GLU A 19 4.23 1.65 19.04
N ILE A 20 3.76 2.56 19.90
CA ILE A 20 3.50 3.97 19.53
C ILE A 20 4.85 4.69 19.43
N ARG A 21 5.39 4.70 18.21
CA ARG A 21 6.70 5.30 17.92
C ARG A 21 6.75 5.83 16.50
N ARG A 22 7.51 6.90 16.28
CA ARG A 22 7.83 7.41 14.94
C ARG A 22 8.63 6.38 14.13
N GLU A 23 8.21 6.13 12.89
CA GLU A 23 9.01 5.40 11.92
C GLU A 23 9.95 6.36 11.18
N ARG A 24 11.22 5.97 11.05
CA ARG A 24 12.27 6.82 10.43
C ARG A 24 12.27 6.77 8.92
N PHE A 25 11.60 5.79 8.32
CA PHE A 25 11.53 5.65 6.86
C PHE A 25 10.52 6.61 6.21
N TYR A 26 9.82 7.47 6.97
CA TYR A 26 9.00 8.52 6.38
C TYR A 26 9.81 9.79 6.12
N ASP A 27 9.80 10.23 4.87
CA ASP A 27 10.59 11.33 4.32
C ASP A 27 9.74 12.47 3.73
N ASN A 28 8.44 12.52 4.06
CA ASN A 28 7.46 13.48 3.55
C ASN A 28 7.26 13.49 2.02
N SER A 29 7.77 12.48 1.30
CA SER A 29 7.44 12.27 -0.12
C SER A 29 5.97 11.87 -0.31
N ARG A 30 5.50 11.93 -1.56
CA ARG A 30 4.19 11.41 -1.94
C ARG A 30 4.09 9.92 -1.63
N GLY A 31 5.14 9.16 -1.92
CA GLY A 31 5.24 7.73 -1.65
C GLY A 31 5.16 7.42 -0.17
N SER A 32 5.78 8.25 0.69
CA SER A 32 5.62 8.16 2.14
C SER A 32 4.18 8.38 2.60
N ALA A 33 3.48 9.37 2.04
CA ALA A 33 2.07 9.62 2.37
C ALA A 33 1.17 8.45 1.92
N LEU A 34 1.36 7.95 0.69
CA LEU A 34 0.61 6.81 0.16
C LEU A 34 0.92 5.53 0.94
N LEU A 35 2.17 5.31 1.35
CA LEU A 35 2.55 4.15 2.16
C LEU A 35 1.88 4.22 3.53
N PHE A 36 1.74 5.41 4.12
CA PHE A 36 0.97 5.58 5.35
C PHE A 36 -0.50 5.18 5.17
N GLU A 37 -1.15 5.63 4.09
CA GLU A 37 -2.52 5.22 3.78
C GLU A 37 -2.65 3.71 3.57
N ALA A 38 -1.69 3.08 2.88
CA ALA A 38 -1.64 1.63 2.71
C ALA A 38 -1.54 0.91 4.05
N ARG A 39 -0.60 1.33 4.90
CA ARG A 39 -0.40 0.76 6.24
C ARG A 39 -1.65 0.86 7.12
N SER A 40 -2.40 1.96 7.01
CA SER A 40 -3.64 2.15 7.77
C SER A 40 -4.87 1.49 7.12
N GLY A 41 -4.72 0.84 5.96
CA GLY A 41 -5.82 0.25 5.20
C GLY A 41 -6.79 1.29 4.62
N CYS A 42 -6.31 2.51 4.38
CA CYS A 42 -7.07 3.63 3.84
C CYS A 42 -6.60 4.07 2.44
N LEU A 43 -5.70 3.32 1.80
CA LEU A 43 -5.27 3.60 0.44
C LEU A 43 -6.47 3.58 -0.50
N ARG A 44 -6.68 4.69 -1.20
CA ARG A 44 -7.86 4.92 -2.05
C ARG A 44 -7.74 4.26 -3.42
N THR A 45 -7.52 2.95 -3.42
CA THR A 45 -7.55 2.15 -4.64
C THR A 45 -8.95 2.14 -5.26
N ARG A 46 -9.08 1.76 -6.52
CA ARG A 46 -10.37 1.60 -7.20
C ARG A 46 -11.29 0.63 -6.45
N SER A 47 -10.77 -0.50 -5.95
CA SER A 47 -11.59 -1.40 -5.11
C SER A 47 -12.03 -0.80 -3.78
N TYR A 48 -11.28 0.16 -3.22
CA TYR A 48 -11.73 0.91 -2.05
C TYR A 48 -12.86 1.88 -2.43
N LYS A 49 -12.71 2.63 -3.52
CA LYS A 49 -13.70 3.59 -4.01
C LYS A 49 -15.00 2.92 -4.46
N ALA A 50 -14.91 1.75 -5.10
CA ALA A 50 -16.03 0.95 -5.57
C ALA A 50 -17.06 0.61 -4.49
N ARG A 51 -16.66 0.63 -3.21
CA ARG A 51 -17.55 0.43 -2.07
C ARG A 51 -18.53 1.58 -1.84
N PHE A 52 -18.24 2.76 -2.38
CA PHE A 52 -18.97 4.00 -2.12
C PHE A 52 -19.43 4.69 -3.42
N CYS A 53 -18.66 4.55 -4.48
CA CYS A 53 -18.95 5.05 -5.81
C CYS A 53 -19.00 3.83 -6.72
N ASN A 54 -20.05 3.63 -7.51
CA ASN A 54 -20.20 2.47 -8.41
C ASN A 54 -19.22 2.54 -9.60
N GLU A 55 -17.92 2.58 -9.30
CA GLU A 55 -16.79 2.71 -10.22
C GLU A 55 -16.19 1.34 -10.57
N GLU A 56 -15.45 1.31 -11.68
CA GLU A 56 -14.64 0.16 -12.08
C GLU A 56 -13.64 -0.24 -10.99
N GLU A 57 -13.51 -1.54 -10.75
CA GLU A 57 -12.58 -2.08 -9.77
C GLU A 57 -11.23 -2.48 -10.36
N GLN A 58 -11.10 -2.50 -11.69
CA GLN A 58 -9.89 -2.96 -12.37
C GLN A 58 -8.72 -2.00 -12.16
N CYS A 59 -7.52 -2.57 -11.98
CA CYS A 59 -6.26 -1.85 -11.81
C CYS A 59 -6.03 -0.84 -12.93
N THR A 60 -5.74 0.40 -12.54
CA THR A 60 -5.49 1.47 -13.50
C THR A 60 -4.24 1.23 -14.33
N CYS A 61 -3.28 0.46 -13.82
CA CYS A 61 -2.03 0.13 -14.51
C CYS A 61 -2.23 -1.05 -15.47
N CYS A 62 -2.57 -2.24 -14.97
CA CYS A 62 -2.66 -3.44 -15.79
C CYS A 62 -4.02 -3.72 -16.44
N GLY A 63 -5.11 -3.15 -15.90
CA GLY A 63 -6.48 -3.39 -16.39
C GLY A 63 -7.04 -4.79 -16.17
N GLY A 64 -6.21 -5.80 -15.86
CA GLY A 64 -6.61 -7.21 -15.83
C GLY A 64 -7.13 -7.73 -14.49
N THR A 65 -6.79 -7.07 -13.38
CA THR A 65 -7.12 -7.55 -12.02
C THR A 65 -7.73 -6.45 -11.17
N LYS A 66 -8.42 -6.84 -10.09
CA LYS A 66 -8.98 -5.91 -9.11
C LYS A 66 -7.87 -5.11 -8.44
N GLU A 67 -8.02 -3.78 -8.39
CA GLU A 67 -7.04 -2.86 -7.81
C GLU A 67 -7.10 -2.90 -6.28
N THR A 68 -6.51 -3.91 -5.67
CA THR A 68 -6.34 -3.99 -4.22
C THR A 68 -5.02 -3.32 -3.79
N MET A 69 -4.90 -3.00 -2.51
CA MET A 69 -3.63 -2.51 -1.95
C MET A 69 -2.50 -3.53 -2.15
N GLU A 70 -2.78 -4.81 -1.95
CA GLU A 70 -1.84 -5.91 -2.16
C GLU A 70 -1.40 -5.99 -3.62
N HIS A 71 -2.36 -5.89 -4.55
CA HIS A 71 -2.08 -5.86 -5.97
C HIS A 71 -1.12 -4.73 -6.35
N VAL A 72 -1.40 -3.51 -5.91
CA VAL A 72 -0.55 -2.34 -6.21
C VAL A 72 0.85 -2.51 -5.62
N LEU A 73 0.96 -2.97 -4.37
CA LEU A 73 2.23 -3.06 -3.68
C LEU A 73 3.12 -4.20 -4.20
N ILE A 74 2.57 -5.40 -4.39
CA ILE A 74 3.38 -6.61 -4.57
C ILE A 74 2.97 -7.55 -5.72
N GLU A 75 1.86 -7.33 -6.43
CA GLU A 75 1.43 -8.28 -7.50
C GLU A 75 1.44 -7.69 -8.91
N CYS A 76 1.21 -6.38 -9.05
CA CYS A 76 1.07 -5.75 -10.37
C CYS A 76 2.42 -5.65 -11.09
N GLY A 77 2.57 -6.37 -12.20
CA GLY A 77 3.77 -6.31 -13.06
C GLY A 77 3.90 -5.01 -13.87
N ASP A 78 2.80 -4.27 -14.07
CA ASP A 78 2.79 -3.04 -14.88
C ASP A 78 3.10 -1.76 -14.06
N ILE A 79 3.44 -1.92 -12.78
CA ILE A 79 3.88 -0.83 -11.90
C ILE A 79 5.40 -0.88 -11.79
N HIS A 80 6.05 0.27 -12.00
CA HIS A 80 7.50 0.41 -11.83
C HIS A 80 7.85 1.19 -10.55
N PRO A 81 8.98 0.86 -9.88
CA PRO A 81 9.90 -0.24 -10.18
C PRO A 81 9.28 -1.61 -9.88
N ASP A 82 9.86 -2.66 -10.45
CA ASP A 82 9.41 -4.03 -10.18
C ASP A 82 9.59 -4.40 -8.69
N ILE A 83 8.81 -5.37 -8.24
CA ILE A 83 8.92 -5.91 -6.89
C ILE A 83 10.27 -6.60 -6.70
N ARG A 84 10.76 -6.66 -5.46
CA ARG A 84 11.81 -7.61 -5.12
C ARG A 84 11.18 -8.98 -4.94
N VAL A 85 11.69 -9.97 -5.68
CA VAL A 85 11.26 -11.38 -5.54
C VAL A 85 11.29 -11.80 -4.07
N GLY A 86 10.19 -12.39 -3.61
CA GLY A 86 10.05 -12.88 -2.23
C GLY A 86 9.64 -11.82 -1.19
N THR A 87 9.39 -10.57 -1.59
CA THR A 87 8.90 -9.53 -0.66
C THR A 87 7.48 -9.83 -0.22
N SER A 88 7.27 -9.97 1.09
CA SER A 88 5.93 -10.11 1.65
C SER A 88 5.19 -8.77 1.74
N LEU A 89 3.85 -8.80 1.79
CA LEU A 89 3.04 -7.60 2.02
C LEU A 89 3.43 -6.91 3.35
N HIS A 90 3.77 -7.70 4.37
CA HIS A 90 4.18 -7.19 5.69
C HIS A 90 5.46 -6.34 5.59
N GLU A 91 6.46 -6.81 4.83
CA GLU A 91 7.70 -6.07 4.57
C GLU A 91 7.48 -4.85 3.67
N ALA A 92 6.67 -4.97 2.62
CA ALA A 92 6.31 -3.88 1.73
C ALA A 92 5.63 -2.72 2.49
N LEU A 93 4.80 -3.06 3.49
CA LEU A 93 4.17 -2.09 4.39
C LEU A 93 5.13 -1.53 5.46
N GLY A 94 6.40 -1.97 5.49
CA GLY A 94 7.40 -1.49 6.43
C GLY A 94 7.15 -1.90 7.87
N PHE A 95 6.55 -3.07 8.08
CA PHE A 95 6.52 -3.70 9.40
C PHE A 95 7.79 -4.53 9.62
N ARG A 96 8.13 -4.71 10.90
CA ARG A 96 9.33 -5.46 11.29
C ARG A 96 9.06 -6.94 11.16
N ASP A 97 10.07 -7.70 10.73
CA ASP A 97 10.03 -9.15 10.77
C ASP A 97 10.07 -9.69 12.21
N ASN A 98 10.05 -11.01 12.36
CA ASN A 98 10.11 -11.67 13.67
C ASN A 98 11.42 -11.38 14.44
N ASN A 99 12.46 -10.91 13.75
CA ASN A 99 13.75 -10.52 14.33
C ASN A 99 13.83 -9.02 14.63
N GLY A 100 12.74 -8.27 14.45
CA GLY A 100 12.69 -6.83 14.66
C GLY A 100 13.34 -6.01 13.54
N LYS A 101 13.74 -6.62 12.43
CA LYS A 101 14.44 -5.97 11.32
C LYS A 101 13.44 -5.39 10.31
N LEU A 102 13.80 -4.22 9.76
CA LEU A 102 13.08 -3.61 8.65
C LEU A 102 13.73 -3.99 7.32
N ASN A 103 12.92 -4.38 6.35
CA ASN A 103 13.35 -4.46 4.96
C ASN A 103 13.24 -3.08 4.31
N THR A 104 14.21 -2.20 4.59
CA THR A 104 14.24 -0.82 4.09
C THR A 104 14.18 -0.74 2.57
N SER A 105 14.76 -1.72 1.89
CA SER A 105 14.76 -1.78 0.43
C SER A 105 13.38 -2.06 -0.16
N ALA A 106 12.59 -2.94 0.48
CA ALA A 106 11.21 -3.19 0.11
C ALA A 106 10.36 -1.94 0.33
N ILE A 107 10.56 -1.24 1.46
CA ILE A 107 9.86 0.01 1.76
C ILE A 107 10.09 1.07 0.68
N GLU A 108 11.35 1.29 0.28
CA GLU A 108 11.66 2.27 -0.76
C GLU A 108 11.07 1.91 -2.13
N ILE A 109 11.05 0.62 -2.47
CA ILE A 109 10.37 0.14 -3.68
C ILE A 109 8.87 0.37 -3.57
N SER A 110 8.24 0.05 -2.45
CA SER A 110 6.81 0.26 -2.22
C SER A 110 6.41 1.73 -2.35
N LYS A 111 7.20 2.66 -1.80
CA LYS A 111 6.96 4.10 -1.99
C LYS A 111 6.95 4.48 -3.47
N ARG A 112 7.97 4.08 -4.23
CA ARG A 112 8.10 4.41 -5.66
C ARG A 112 6.99 3.77 -6.49
N ARG A 113 6.62 2.52 -6.18
CA ARG A 113 5.50 1.81 -6.82
C ARG A 113 4.19 2.54 -6.60
N LEU A 114 3.93 2.96 -5.35
CA LEU A 114 2.73 3.73 -5.00
C LEU A 114 2.70 5.08 -5.73
N GLU A 115 3.84 5.78 -5.83
CA GLU A 115 3.93 7.04 -6.59
C GLU A 115 3.62 6.84 -8.07
N TYR A 116 4.22 5.81 -8.71
CA TYR A 116 3.98 5.48 -10.10
C TYR A 116 2.50 5.16 -10.36
N TRP A 117 1.93 4.27 -9.54
CA TRP A 117 0.51 3.93 -9.60
C TRP A 117 -0.38 5.15 -9.44
N TRP A 118 -0.08 5.99 -8.44
CA TRP A 118 -0.85 7.20 -8.16
C TRP A 118 -0.82 8.18 -9.34
N GLN A 119 0.33 8.34 -9.98
CA GLN A 119 0.46 9.18 -11.17
C GLN A 119 -0.40 8.66 -12.32
N LYS A 120 -0.28 7.36 -12.65
CA LYS A 120 -1.09 6.71 -13.70
C LYS A 120 -2.60 6.81 -13.44
N SER A 121 -3.01 6.72 -12.17
CA SER A 121 -4.41 6.82 -11.77
C SER A 121 -5.01 8.20 -12.07
N ARG A 122 -4.18 9.26 -12.08
CA ARG A 122 -4.60 10.64 -12.35
C ARG A 122 -4.56 10.97 -13.84
N ASP A 123 -3.58 10.43 -14.56
CA ASP A 123 -3.48 10.61 -16.02
C ASP A 123 -4.71 10.04 -16.76
N LYS A 124 -5.26 8.92 -16.29
CA LYS A 124 -6.50 8.34 -16.85
C LYS A 124 -7.77 9.14 -16.50
N GLY A 125 -7.73 10.01 -15.49
CA GLY A 125 -8.87 10.85 -15.09
C GLY A 125 -9.00 12.16 -15.88
N GLN A 126 -8.11 12.42 -16.85
CA GLN A 126 -8.10 13.63 -17.69
C GLN A 126 -8.56 13.36 -19.15
N LYS A 127 -9.12 12.19 -19.45
CA LYS A 127 -9.70 11.87 -20.75
C LYS A 127 -11.21 11.84 -20.71
#